data_AF-A0AAJ3LP31-F1
#
_entry.id   AF-A0AAJ3LP31-F1
#
_cell.length_a   1.000
_cell.length_b   1.000
_cell.length_c   1.000
_cell.angle_alpha   90.00
_cell.angle_beta   90.00
_cell.angle_gamma   90.00
#
_symmetry.space_group_name_H-M   'P 1'
#
loop_
_entity.id
_entity.type
_entity.pdbx_description
1 polymer ?
#
loop_
_entity_poly.entity_id
_entity_poly.type
_entity_poly.pdbx_seq_one_letter_code
_entity_poly.pdbx_strand_id
1 'polypeptide(L)'
;MQKRQSKGLAVTGLILGAVATIASFGTLVGIDAAVNSVSDDKPAAIVETSTPADEAAKPVETTAPVAETPVPAAPAAPAVPVEYQSALIKAKSYSDLMHMSKAGIYDQLTSEYGEQFSPEAGQYAVDNLQADYNANALAKAKSYQETMSMSPEAIRDQLTSEYGEKFTPEEADYAILHLND
;
A
#
# COMPACT_ATOMS: atom_id res chain seq x y z
N MET A 1 -53.62 -9.18 3.59
CA MET A 1 -52.92 -10.43 3.19
C MET A 1 -52.69 -10.40 1.68
N GLN A 2 -51.50 -10.04 1.22
CA GLN A 2 -51.10 -10.17 -0.18
C GLN A 2 -49.81 -11.00 -0.24
N LYS A 3 -49.85 -11.98 -1.14
CA LYS A 3 -49.02 -13.18 -1.18
C LYS A 3 -47.73 -12.89 -1.93
N ARG A 4 -46.62 -13.38 -1.38
CA ARG A 4 -45.24 -13.35 -1.92
C ARG A 4 -45.16 -13.73 -3.39
N GLN A 5 -44.29 -13.06 -4.14
CA GLN A 5 -43.58 -13.63 -5.29
C GLN A 5 -42.09 -13.23 -5.19
N SER A 6 -41.26 -14.19 -4.82
CA SER A 6 -39.80 -14.14 -4.94
C SER A 6 -39.41 -14.61 -6.34
N LYS A 7 -38.67 -13.80 -7.09
CA LYS A 7 -37.98 -14.25 -8.30
C LYS A 7 -36.48 -14.23 -8.02
N GLY A 8 -35.93 -15.41 -7.74
CA GLY A 8 -34.52 -15.66 -7.96
C GLY A 8 -34.28 -15.82 -9.46
N LEU A 9 -33.22 -15.22 -9.99
CA LEU A 9 -32.74 -15.51 -11.32
C LEU A 9 -31.25 -15.84 -11.25
N ALA A 10 -30.93 -16.96 -11.88
CA ALA A 10 -29.73 -17.73 -11.73
C ALA A 10 -28.51 -17.13 -12.43
N VAL A 11 -27.36 -17.50 -11.86
CA VAL A 11 -26.01 -17.45 -12.43
C VAL A 11 -25.95 -18.21 -13.75
N THR A 12 -25.44 -17.55 -14.79
CA THR A 12 -24.87 -18.23 -15.97
C THR A 12 -23.56 -17.54 -16.31
N GLY A 13 -22.46 -18.21 -15.99
CA GLY A 13 -21.12 -17.84 -16.40
C GLY A 13 -20.92 -18.03 -17.90
N LEU A 14 -20.16 -17.12 -18.50
CA LEU A 14 -19.66 -17.23 -19.85
C LEU A 14 -18.13 -17.16 -19.77
N ILE A 15 -17.49 -18.33 -19.73
CA ILE A 15 -16.06 -18.47 -20.00
C ILE A 15 -15.90 -18.42 -21.52
N LEU A 16 -15.19 -17.41 -22.01
CA LEU A 16 -14.63 -17.41 -23.36
C LEU A 16 -13.14 -17.08 -23.23
N GLY A 17 -12.34 -18.14 -23.21
CA GLY A 17 -10.92 -18.04 -23.46
C GLY A 17 -10.68 -17.74 -24.95
N ALA A 18 -9.69 -16.89 -25.21
CA ALA A 18 -9.06 -16.78 -26.52
C ALA A 18 -7.55 -16.61 -26.32
N VAL A 19 -6.84 -17.67 -26.67
CA VAL A 19 -5.39 -17.74 -26.91
C VAL A 19 -5.11 -17.11 -28.28
N ALA A 20 -4.14 -16.19 -28.38
CA ALA A 20 -3.48 -15.81 -29.64
C ALA A 20 -2.18 -15.05 -29.32
N THR A 21 -1.05 -15.75 -29.24
CA THR A 21 0.01 -15.86 -30.26
C THR A 21 0.85 -14.60 -30.48
N ILE A 22 2.13 -14.76 -30.13
CA ILE A 22 3.27 -13.87 -30.35
C ILE A 22 3.38 -13.46 -31.82
N ALA A 23 3.57 -12.16 -32.07
CA ALA A 23 4.08 -11.65 -33.34
C ALA A 23 5.15 -10.60 -33.07
N SER A 24 6.41 -11.03 -33.14
CA SER A 24 7.56 -10.16 -33.28
C SER A 24 7.56 -9.58 -34.69
N PHE A 25 7.55 -8.24 -34.82
CA PHE A 25 7.90 -7.56 -36.06
C PHE A 25 8.76 -6.34 -35.72
N GLY A 26 10.06 -6.47 -35.98
CA GLY A 26 10.93 -5.33 -36.15
C GLY A 26 11.02 -4.96 -37.62
N THR A 27 10.89 -3.67 -37.92
CA THR A 27 11.57 -3.00 -39.03
C THR A 27 11.60 -1.50 -38.72
N LEU A 28 12.82 -1.00 -38.50
CA LEU A 28 13.16 0.40 -38.29
C LEU A 28 13.20 1.11 -39.65
N VAL A 29 12.51 2.25 -39.80
CA VAL A 29 12.66 3.17 -40.94
C VAL A 29 13.27 4.48 -40.44
N GLY A 30 14.29 4.94 -41.18
CA GLY A 30 15.25 5.97 -40.78
C GLY A 30 14.71 7.38 -40.67
N ILE A 31 15.36 8.14 -39.79
CA ILE A 31 15.20 9.58 -39.58
C ILE A 31 16.36 10.26 -40.31
N ASP A 32 16.00 11.22 -41.16
CA ASP A 32 16.90 12.02 -41.98
C ASP A 32 17.77 12.98 -41.16
N ALA A 33 18.93 13.28 -41.73
CA ALA A 33 20.02 14.03 -41.16
C ALA A 33 19.75 15.53 -40.99
N ALA A 34 20.19 16.10 -39.87
CA ALA A 34 20.85 17.41 -39.86
C ALA A 34 21.74 17.54 -38.61
N VAL A 35 23.00 17.86 -38.88
CA VAL A 35 24.16 17.83 -37.99
C VAL A 35 24.51 19.23 -37.46
N ASN A 36 24.92 19.31 -36.18
CA ASN A 36 26.01 20.14 -35.64
C ASN A 36 26.00 20.05 -34.10
N SER A 37 27.08 20.02 -33.32
CA SER A 37 28.50 19.71 -33.50
C SER A 37 29.15 19.84 -32.11
N VAL A 38 29.97 18.85 -31.68
CA VAL A 38 31.11 18.97 -30.71
C VAL A 38 30.77 19.30 -29.22
N SER A 39 31.31 18.69 -28.16
CA SER A 39 32.49 17.81 -27.96
C SER A 39 32.48 17.09 -26.58
N ASP A 40 33.13 15.92 -26.55
CA ASP A 40 33.93 15.25 -25.50
C ASP A 40 33.33 14.87 -24.12
N ASP A 41 33.18 13.56 -23.82
CA ASP A 41 34.26 12.75 -23.20
C ASP A 41 33.90 11.24 -23.12
N LYS A 42 34.94 10.41 -23.24
CA LYS A 42 35.03 8.93 -23.45
C LYS A 42 35.21 8.19 -22.09
N PRO A 43 35.31 6.82 -21.92
CA PRO A 43 35.30 5.62 -22.81
C PRO A 43 34.16 4.60 -22.49
N ALA A 44 33.68 3.74 -23.40
CA ALA A 44 34.28 2.59 -24.12
C ALA A 44 34.86 1.49 -23.17
N ALA A 45 34.74 0.18 -23.37
CA ALA A 45 34.00 -0.72 -24.24
C ALA A 45 34.44 -2.17 -23.84
N ILE A 46 33.62 -3.18 -24.16
CA ILE A 46 33.94 -4.61 -24.48
C ILE A 46 34.64 -5.49 -23.39
N VAL A 47 34.34 -6.78 -23.18
CA VAL A 47 34.48 -7.94 -24.10
C VAL A 47 33.77 -9.19 -23.51
N GLU A 48 33.09 -9.92 -24.40
CA GLU A 48 32.79 -11.37 -24.52
C GLU A 48 32.73 -12.35 -23.32
N THR A 49 31.56 -13.00 -23.24
CA THR A 49 31.26 -14.44 -23.22
C THR A 49 32.36 -15.45 -22.82
N SER A 50 32.07 -16.27 -21.80
CA SER A 50 32.26 -17.74 -21.80
C SER A 50 31.64 -18.34 -20.52
N THR A 51 30.62 -19.17 -20.67
CA THR A 51 30.20 -20.17 -19.65
C THR A 51 30.91 -21.49 -19.99
N PRO A 52 31.26 -22.31 -18.99
CA PRO A 52 30.58 -23.61 -18.95
C PRO A 52 30.19 -24.06 -17.54
N ALA A 53 29.14 -24.89 -17.53
CA ALA A 53 28.66 -25.72 -16.43
C ALA A 53 29.72 -26.75 -15.97
N ASP A 54 29.68 -27.22 -14.72
CA ASP A 54 28.92 -28.43 -14.32
C ASP A 54 29.30 -28.97 -12.93
N GLU A 55 28.32 -29.63 -12.31
CA GLU A 55 28.34 -30.80 -11.41
C GLU A 55 29.12 -30.87 -10.07
N ALA A 56 28.30 -30.88 -9.00
CA ALA A 56 28.09 -31.96 -8.03
C ALA A 56 29.26 -32.58 -7.21
N ALA A 57 29.14 -32.48 -5.87
CA ALA A 57 29.09 -33.58 -4.87
C ALA A 57 29.44 -33.04 -3.47
N LYS A 58 28.46 -32.85 -2.56
CA LYS A 58 28.03 -33.78 -1.48
C LYS A 58 28.79 -33.60 -0.13
N PRO A 59 28.24 -34.09 1.00
CA PRO A 59 27.95 -33.28 2.19
C PRO A 59 28.99 -33.41 3.30
N VAL A 60 28.97 -32.50 4.29
CA VAL A 60 29.67 -32.71 5.56
C VAL A 60 28.68 -32.62 6.71
N GLU A 61 28.56 -33.75 7.40
CA GLU A 61 27.79 -34.01 8.60
C GLU A 61 28.57 -33.57 9.85
N THR A 62 27.80 -33.15 10.87
CA THR A 62 28.07 -33.36 12.30
C THR A 62 29.21 -32.59 12.97
N THR A 63 28.81 -31.65 13.84
CA THR A 63 29.26 -31.62 15.25
C THR A 63 28.29 -30.81 16.10
N ALA A 64 27.48 -31.52 16.89
CA ALA A 64 27.00 -31.12 18.22
C ALA A 64 27.41 -32.27 19.16
N PRO A 65 27.60 -32.10 20.50
CA PRO A 65 27.00 -31.06 21.34
C PRO A 65 27.94 -30.46 22.42
N VAL A 66 27.62 -29.27 22.92
CA VAL A 66 27.81 -28.96 24.35
C VAL A 66 26.47 -28.45 24.87
N ALA A 67 25.87 -29.24 25.74
CA ALA A 67 24.65 -28.92 26.45
C ALA A 67 24.98 -27.92 27.56
N GLU A 68 24.66 -26.64 27.33
CA GLU A 68 24.28 -25.75 28.43
C GLU A 68 22.76 -25.77 28.52
N THR A 69 22.26 -26.24 29.66
CA THR A 69 20.85 -26.17 30.01
C THR A 69 20.53 -24.70 30.28
N PRO A 70 19.72 -24.00 29.46
CA PRO A 70 19.28 -22.67 29.84
C PRO A 70 18.32 -22.82 31.02
N VAL A 71 18.69 -22.21 32.14
CA VAL A 71 17.82 -22.02 33.31
C VAL A 71 16.56 -21.30 32.81
N PRO A 72 15.33 -21.80 33.05
CA PRO A 72 14.13 -21.13 32.60
C PRO A 72 14.03 -19.76 33.29
N ALA A 73 14.20 -18.69 32.53
CA ALA A 73 13.87 -17.35 32.98
C ALA A 73 12.36 -17.28 33.23
N ALA A 74 11.98 -16.79 34.41
CA ALA A 74 10.59 -16.46 34.73
C ALA A 74 9.97 -15.56 33.63
N PRO A 75 8.66 -15.70 33.33
CA PRO A 75 8.05 -14.99 32.22
C PRO A 75 8.11 -13.49 32.46
N ALA A 76 8.84 -12.79 31.60
CA ALA A 76 8.72 -11.34 31.48
C ALA A 76 7.26 -11.02 31.11
N ALA A 77 6.73 -9.92 31.66
CA ALA A 77 5.44 -9.36 31.23
C ALA A 77 5.37 -9.27 29.69
N PRO A 78 4.19 -9.42 29.06
CA PRO A 78 4.13 -9.49 27.60
C PRO A 78 4.62 -8.17 27.01
N ALA A 79 5.78 -8.22 26.36
CA ALA A 79 6.28 -7.11 25.57
C ALA A 79 5.38 -6.92 24.34
N VAL A 80 5.13 -5.67 23.95
CA VAL A 80 4.38 -5.36 22.72
C VAL A 80 5.08 -6.03 21.52
N PRO A 81 4.37 -6.82 20.69
CA PRO A 81 4.96 -7.48 19.54
C PRO A 81 5.64 -6.50 18.58
N VAL A 82 6.72 -6.92 17.92
CA VAL A 82 7.47 -6.07 16.97
C VAL A 82 6.58 -5.60 15.82
N GLU A 83 5.69 -6.47 15.31
CA GLU A 83 4.74 -6.10 14.25
C GLU A 83 3.86 -4.90 14.65
N TYR A 84 3.43 -4.84 15.91
CA TYR A 84 2.54 -3.79 16.41
C TYR A 84 3.26 -2.45 16.47
N GLN A 85 4.57 -2.47 16.80
CA GLN A 85 5.41 -1.28 16.77
C GLN A 85 5.61 -0.78 15.34
N SER A 86 5.87 -1.70 14.39
CA SER A 86 5.98 -1.37 12.97
C SER A 86 4.69 -0.78 12.40
N ALA A 87 3.53 -1.37 12.74
CA ALA A 87 2.22 -0.86 12.34
C ALA A 87 1.97 0.54 12.91
N LEU A 88 2.31 0.79 14.17
CA LEU A 88 2.19 2.12 14.78
C LEU A 88 3.09 3.18 14.10
N ILE A 89 4.31 2.82 13.72
CA ILE A 89 5.21 3.71 12.98
C ILE A 89 4.61 4.06 11.61
N LYS A 90 4.07 3.07 10.89
CA LYS A 90 3.40 3.28 9.60
C LYS A 90 2.13 4.12 9.74
N ALA A 91 1.32 3.85 10.76
CA ALA A 91 0.13 4.63 11.08
C ALA A 91 0.47 6.11 11.27
N LYS A 92 1.55 6.41 12.00
CA LYS A 92 2.06 7.77 12.17
C LYS A 92 2.44 8.40 10.84
N SER A 93 3.15 7.69 9.96
CA SER A 93 3.47 8.20 8.62
C SER A 93 2.23 8.50 7.78
N TYR A 94 1.20 7.65 7.83
CA TYR A 94 -0.05 7.90 7.09
C TYR A 94 -0.82 9.11 7.64
N SER A 95 -0.87 9.28 8.96
CA SER A 95 -1.45 10.49 9.56
C SER A 95 -0.67 11.75 9.16
N ASP A 96 0.65 11.75 9.36
CA ASP A 96 1.47 12.95 9.21
C ASP A 96 1.63 13.39 7.75
N LEU A 97 1.78 12.44 6.83
CA LEU A 97 2.12 12.72 5.42
C LEU A 97 0.91 12.70 4.50
N MET A 98 -0.09 11.87 4.83
CA MET A 98 -1.27 11.66 3.98
C MET A 98 -2.57 12.17 4.61
N HIS A 99 -2.52 12.64 5.86
CA HIS A 99 -3.67 13.21 6.57
C HIS A 99 -4.89 12.29 6.53
N MET A 100 -4.66 10.99 6.75
CA MET A 100 -5.71 9.99 6.67
C MET A 100 -6.58 9.98 7.94
N SER A 101 -7.82 9.53 7.80
CA SER A 101 -8.71 9.26 8.93
C SER A 101 -8.25 8.04 9.73
N LYS A 102 -8.76 7.88 10.95
CA LYS A 102 -8.48 6.68 11.76
C LYS A 102 -8.87 5.39 11.02
N ALA A 103 -10.05 5.38 10.40
CA ALA A 103 -10.54 4.23 9.63
C ALA A 103 -9.70 3.97 8.38
N GLY A 104 -9.36 5.03 7.62
CA GLY A 104 -8.51 4.90 6.44
C GLY A 104 -7.12 4.36 6.76
N ILE A 105 -6.52 4.79 7.89
CA ILE A 105 -5.23 4.26 8.35
C ILE A 105 -5.34 2.76 8.65
N TYR A 106 -6.38 2.33 9.37
CA TYR A 106 -6.60 0.92 9.66
C TYR A 106 -6.72 0.08 8.38
N ASP A 107 -7.54 0.53 7.44
CA ASP A 107 -7.74 -0.15 6.15
C ASP A 107 -6.42 -0.27 5.39
N GLN A 108 -5.64 0.81 5.35
CA GLN A 108 -4.36 0.82 4.65
C GLN A 108 -3.32 -0.12 5.30
N LEU A 109 -3.28 -0.18 6.63
CA LEU A 109 -2.38 -1.07 7.36
C LEU A 109 -2.71 -2.56 7.14
N THR A 110 -4.00 -2.89 7.01
CA THR A 110 -4.48 -4.27 6.96
C THR A 110 -4.79 -4.77 5.55
N SER A 111 -4.84 -3.87 4.57
CA SER A 111 -5.13 -4.19 3.17
C SER A 111 -4.12 -5.17 2.57
N GLU A 112 -4.63 -6.13 1.80
CA GLU A 112 -3.83 -7.04 0.96
C GLU A 112 -2.98 -6.30 -0.09
N TYR A 113 -3.30 -5.04 -0.39
CA TYR A 113 -2.55 -4.19 -1.33
C TYR A 113 -1.73 -3.09 -0.63
N GLY A 114 -1.79 -3.03 0.70
CA GLY A 114 -1.12 -2.03 1.52
C GLY A 114 0.07 -2.63 2.27
N GLU A 115 0.05 -2.51 3.60
CA GLU A 115 1.13 -3.00 4.47
C GLU A 115 0.93 -4.46 4.91
N GLN A 116 -0.26 -5.03 4.74
CA GLN A 116 -0.60 -6.42 5.06
C GLN A 116 -0.32 -6.82 6.52
N PHE A 117 -0.37 -5.87 7.46
CA PHE A 117 -0.27 -6.19 8.88
C PHE A 117 -1.49 -7.00 9.33
N SER A 118 -1.31 -7.81 10.38
CA SER A 118 -2.44 -8.47 11.03
C SER A 118 -3.51 -7.46 11.48
N PRO A 119 -4.81 -7.82 11.44
CA PRO A 119 -5.88 -6.96 11.94
C PRO A 119 -5.62 -6.47 13.37
N GLU A 120 -5.06 -7.30 14.23
CA GLU A 120 -4.73 -6.95 15.61
C GLU A 120 -3.60 -5.92 15.70
N ALA A 121 -2.57 -6.02 14.85
CA ALA A 121 -1.51 -5.01 14.77
C ALA A 121 -2.03 -3.68 14.21
N GLY A 122 -2.87 -3.73 13.18
CA GLY A 122 -3.54 -2.55 12.62
C GLY A 122 -4.43 -1.85 13.65
N GLN A 123 -5.24 -2.61 14.39
CA GLN A 123 -6.10 -2.08 15.45
C GLN A 123 -5.27 -1.47 16.59
N TYR A 124 -4.24 -2.18 17.04
CA TYR A 124 -3.30 -1.66 18.04
C TYR A 124 -2.70 -0.33 17.58
N ALA A 125 -2.27 -0.24 16.33
CA ALA A 125 -1.66 0.98 15.79
C ALA A 125 -2.61 2.17 15.85
N VAL A 126 -3.86 2.03 15.37
CA VAL A 126 -4.82 3.14 15.36
C VAL A 126 -5.38 3.49 16.74
N ASP A 127 -5.34 2.57 17.70
CA ASP A 127 -5.75 2.83 19.09
C ASP A 127 -4.65 3.51 19.92
N ASN A 128 -3.38 3.30 19.55
CA ASN A 128 -2.23 3.90 20.24
C ASN A 128 -1.65 5.11 19.51
N LEU A 129 -2.15 5.41 18.30
CA LEU A 129 -1.75 6.59 17.55
C LEU A 129 -2.36 7.85 18.18
N GLN A 130 -1.49 8.77 18.62
CA GLN A 130 -1.89 10.10 19.07
C GLN A 130 -1.86 11.05 17.86
N ALA A 131 -2.98 11.09 17.13
CA ALA A 131 -3.17 11.97 15.98
C ALA A 131 -4.29 12.97 16.23
N ASP A 132 -4.15 14.17 15.66
CA ASP A 132 -5.23 15.14 15.56
C ASP A 132 -6.02 14.88 14.27
N TYR A 133 -7.07 14.06 14.36
CA TYR A 133 -7.87 13.69 13.19
C TYR A 133 -8.73 14.85 12.67
N ASN A 134 -9.04 15.84 13.51
CA ASN A 134 -9.67 17.08 13.07
C ASN A 134 -8.72 17.87 12.16
N ALA A 135 -7.45 17.96 12.54
CA ALA A 135 -6.42 18.58 11.68
C ALA A 135 -6.21 17.80 10.38
N ASN A 136 -6.22 16.46 10.43
CA ASN A 136 -6.13 15.64 9.22
C ASN A 136 -7.32 15.87 8.27
N ALA A 137 -8.55 15.88 8.81
CA ALA A 137 -9.75 16.16 8.03
C ALA A 137 -9.71 17.55 7.39
N LEU A 138 -9.27 18.57 8.13
CA LEU A 138 -9.11 19.93 7.62
C LEU A 138 -8.06 20.00 6.49
N ALA A 139 -6.92 19.30 6.63
CA ALA A 139 -5.90 19.25 5.59
C ALA A 139 -6.44 18.60 4.30
N LYS A 140 -7.21 17.51 4.41
CA LYS A 140 -7.90 16.89 3.28
C LYS A 140 -8.95 17.81 2.66
N ALA A 141 -9.74 18.49 3.49
CA ALA A 141 -10.75 19.44 3.03
C ALA A 141 -10.12 20.57 2.21
N LYS A 142 -9.03 21.18 2.71
CA LYS A 142 -8.26 22.20 1.98
C LYS A 142 -7.71 21.66 0.67
N SER A 143 -7.13 20.46 0.68
CA SER A 143 -6.64 19.82 -0.54
C SER A 143 -7.73 19.63 -1.59
N TYR A 144 -8.92 19.16 -1.22
CA TYR A 144 -10.05 19.03 -2.14
C TYR A 144 -10.55 20.37 -2.68
N GLN A 145 -10.62 21.39 -1.82
CA GLN A 145 -11.00 22.74 -2.24
C GLN A 145 -9.98 23.31 -3.25
N GLU A 146 -8.69 23.20 -2.97
CA GLU A 146 -7.62 23.78 -3.78
C GLU A 146 -7.41 23.04 -5.10
N THR A 147 -7.40 21.70 -5.07
CA THR A 147 -7.00 20.90 -6.23
C THR A 147 -8.18 20.47 -7.10
N MET A 148 -9.37 20.37 -6.52
CA MET A 148 -10.58 19.92 -7.22
C MET A 148 -11.70 20.95 -7.25
N SER A 149 -11.52 22.12 -6.63
CA SER A 149 -12.54 23.20 -6.59
C SER A 149 -13.90 22.71 -6.08
N MET A 150 -13.90 21.75 -5.17
CA MET A 150 -15.13 21.16 -4.62
C MET A 150 -15.86 22.15 -3.71
N SER A 151 -17.20 22.06 -3.67
CA SER A 151 -18.01 22.82 -2.72
C SER A 151 -17.84 22.26 -1.30
N PRO A 152 -18.09 23.06 -0.24
CA PRO A 152 -18.00 22.57 1.13
C PRO A 152 -18.86 21.33 1.41
N GLU A 153 -20.06 21.26 0.85
CA GLU A 153 -20.95 20.09 1.02
C GLU A 153 -20.41 18.84 0.31
N ALA A 154 -19.88 18.98 -0.92
CA ALA A 154 -19.23 17.88 -1.61
C ALA A 154 -17.96 17.39 -0.89
N ILE A 155 -17.20 18.32 -0.29
CA ILE A 155 -16.03 17.98 0.54
C ILE A 155 -16.48 17.18 1.76
N ARG A 156 -17.53 17.61 2.45
CA ARG A 156 -18.08 16.89 3.61
C ARG A 156 -18.50 15.46 3.26
N ASP A 157 -19.21 15.30 2.15
CA ASP A 157 -19.62 13.99 1.64
C ASP A 157 -18.40 13.13 1.29
N GLN A 158 -17.38 13.71 0.67
CA GLN A 158 -16.15 13.00 0.32
C GLN A 158 -15.35 12.58 1.57
N LEU A 159 -15.28 13.43 2.58
CA LEU A 159 -14.61 13.14 3.84
C LEU A 159 -15.29 11.99 4.59
N THR A 160 -16.62 11.93 4.57
CA THR A 160 -17.41 10.93 5.31
C THR A 160 -17.74 9.67 4.51
N SER A 161 -17.50 9.67 3.19
CA SER A 161 -17.84 8.55 2.32
C SER A 161 -17.09 7.26 2.69
N GLU A 162 -17.84 6.16 2.71
CA GLU A 162 -17.33 4.78 2.86
C GLU A 162 -16.36 4.37 1.74
N TYR A 163 -16.35 5.08 0.61
CA TYR A 163 -15.42 4.89 -0.50
C TYR A 163 -14.41 6.04 -0.64
N GLY A 164 -14.51 7.04 0.24
CA GLY A 164 -13.65 8.22 0.26
C GLY A 164 -12.68 8.15 1.44
N GLU A 165 -12.69 9.20 2.27
CA GLU A 165 -11.70 9.36 3.34
C GLU A 165 -12.12 8.71 4.66
N LYS A 166 -13.40 8.36 4.85
CA LYS A 166 -13.92 7.69 6.06
C LYS A 166 -13.64 8.42 7.39
N PHE A 167 -13.58 9.75 7.36
CA PHE A 167 -13.64 10.54 8.60
C PHE A 167 -15.00 10.39 9.25
N THR A 168 -15.04 10.58 10.57
CA THR A 168 -16.31 10.70 11.29
C THR A 168 -17.07 11.94 10.83
N PRO A 169 -18.42 11.96 10.97
CA PRO A 169 -19.20 13.15 10.69
C PRO A 169 -18.70 14.38 11.46
N GLU A 170 -18.29 14.21 12.71
CA GLU A 170 -17.81 15.30 13.57
C GLU A 170 -16.48 15.89 13.09
N GLU A 171 -15.54 15.06 12.64
CA GLU A 171 -14.27 15.51 12.05
C GLU A 171 -14.47 16.23 10.72
N ALA A 172 -15.39 15.73 9.89
CA ALA A 172 -15.75 16.40 8.64
C ALA A 172 -16.45 17.74 8.90
N ASP A 173 -17.39 17.80 9.85
CA ASP A 173 -18.07 19.03 10.25
C ASP A 173 -17.08 20.06 10.81
N TYR A 174 -16.11 19.62 11.62
CA TYR A 174 -15.00 20.47 12.07
C TYR A 174 -14.20 21.02 10.88
N ALA A 175 -13.83 20.17 9.93
CA ALA A 175 -13.05 20.56 8.77
C ALA A 175 -13.77 21.61 7.90
N ILE A 176 -15.09 21.45 7.69
CA ILE A 176 -15.89 22.43 6.93
C ILE A 176 -16.02 23.75 7.69
N LEU A 177 -16.23 23.70 9.01
CA LEU A 177 -16.36 24.89 9.83
C LEU A 177 -15.11 25.79 9.76
N HIS A 178 -13.92 25.19 9.69
CA HIS A 178 -12.63 25.90 9.70
C HIS A 178 -11.98 25.98 8.30
N LEU A 179 -12.72 25.69 7.23
CA LEU A 179 -12.15 25.52 5.90
C LEU A 179 -11.49 26.80 5.36
N ASN A 180 -12.03 27.97 5.71
CA ASN A 180 -11.58 29.27 5.21
C ASN A 180 -11.11 30.23 6.33
N ASP A 181 -10.70 29.66 7.48
CA ASP A 181 -10.12 30.41 8.59
C ASP A 181 -8.71 30.96 8.29
#